data_AF-A0A9P6BIR5-F1
#
_entry.id   AF-A0A9P6BIR5-F1
#
_cell.length_a   1.000
_cell.length_b   1.000
_cell.length_c   1.000
_cell.angle_alpha   90.00
_cell.angle_beta   90.00
_cell.angle_gamma   90.00
#
_symmetry.space_group_name_H-M   'P 1'
#
loop_
_entity.id
_entity.type
_entity.pdbx_description
1 polymer ?
#
loop_
_entity_poly.entity_id
_entity_poly.type
_entity_poly.pdbx_seq_one_letter_code
_entity_poly.pdbx_strand_id
1 'polypeptide(L)'
;KLAKAARQQSITNDNNSEDNDDISKIRNQLIQQQVNFNKHATKMKEKTGRELTTLTPVPEADDTEETWGNWIRDIKNSWTAALVELQTERQVEKSANMSKWINKRCEQLLTSTGTMIDKLLGRGRGRVVLDKIQVEENGETFNVLEPETIKTRVREWFAKWHGPRPAKPLVPGSRWEKQYTPVKEIEAD
;
A
#
# COMPACT_ATOMS: atom_id res chain seq x y z
N LYS A 1 -45.37 23.45 4.79
CA LYS A 1 -46.51 23.41 3.83
C LYS A 1 -46.02 23.86 2.45
N LEU A 2 -45.38 22.98 1.67
CA LEU A 2 -45.13 23.11 0.22
C LEU A 2 -44.25 21.94 -0.28
N ALA A 3 -44.76 20.72 -0.21
CA ALA A 3 -44.23 19.56 -0.96
C ALA A 3 -45.32 18.48 -1.11
N LYS A 4 -46.58 18.92 -1.20
CA LYS A 4 -47.78 18.07 -1.35
C LYS A 4 -48.21 18.02 -2.82
N ALA A 5 -47.25 17.93 -3.73
CA ALA A 5 -47.47 18.10 -5.18
C ALA A 5 -46.77 17.04 -6.03
N ALA A 6 -46.65 15.81 -5.53
CA ALA A 6 -46.22 14.68 -6.36
C ALA A 6 -46.90 13.36 -5.96
N ARG A 7 -48.17 13.44 -5.54
CA ARG A 7 -49.09 12.30 -5.63
C ARG A 7 -50.15 12.66 -6.66
N GLN A 8 -50.34 11.73 -7.59
CA GLN A 8 -51.40 11.63 -8.61
C GLN A 8 -51.06 12.21 -9.99
N GLN A 9 -50.31 11.42 -10.74
CA GLN A 9 -50.75 11.02 -12.08
C GLN A 9 -50.76 9.47 -12.09
N SER A 10 -51.97 8.90 -12.12
CA SER A 10 -52.44 8.02 -13.21
C SER A 10 -51.56 6.79 -13.39
N ILE A 11 -51.88 5.66 -12.76
CA ILE A 11 -52.52 4.52 -13.46
C ILE A 11 -52.24 4.57 -14.97
N THR A 12 -51.09 4.02 -15.35
CA THR A 12 -50.98 3.13 -16.49
C THR A 12 -50.17 1.94 -16.02
N ASN A 13 -50.77 0.77 -16.21
CA ASN A 13 -50.10 -0.51 -16.29
C ASN A 13 -48.88 -0.39 -17.23
N ASP A 14 -47.88 -1.24 -17.02
CA ASP A 14 -46.62 -1.38 -17.76
C ASP A 14 -45.41 -0.70 -17.09
N ASN A 15 -44.67 -1.49 -16.30
CA ASN A 15 -43.20 -1.47 -16.13
C ASN A 15 -42.81 -2.27 -14.88
N ASN A 16 -42.98 -3.59 -14.92
CA ASN A 16 -42.66 -4.49 -13.80
C ASN A 16 -41.42 -5.37 -14.08
N SER A 17 -40.46 -4.84 -14.84
CA SER A 17 -39.29 -5.62 -15.29
C SER A 17 -37.93 -5.01 -14.92
N GLU A 18 -37.76 -3.68 -14.87
CA GLU A 18 -36.43 -3.07 -14.66
C GLU A 18 -36.06 -2.96 -13.17
N ASP A 19 -36.98 -2.55 -12.30
CA ASP A 19 -36.70 -2.42 -10.85
C ASP A 19 -36.45 -3.78 -10.17
N ASN A 20 -37.09 -4.84 -10.66
CA ASN A 20 -36.91 -6.21 -10.15
C ASN A 20 -35.57 -6.82 -10.61
N ASP A 21 -35.07 -6.36 -11.75
CA ASP A 21 -33.79 -6.78 -12.32
C ASP A 21 -32.62 -6.14 -11.56
N ASP A 22 -32.77 -4.89 -11.10
CA ASP A 22 -31.76 -4.21 -10.30
C ASP A 22 -31.68 -4.74 -8.86
N ILE A 23 -32.83 -5.08 -8.25
CA ILE A 23 -32.85 -5.77 -6.95
C ILE A 23 -32.22 -7.18 -7.09
N SER A 24 -32.50 -7.90 -8.17
CA SER A 24 -31.86 -9.19 -8.46
C SER A 24 -30.35 -9.09 -8.69
N LYS A 25 -29.87 -8.03 -9.38
CA LYS A 25 -28.44 -7.79 -9.56
C LYS A 25 -27.74 -7.52 -8.23
N ILE A 26 -28.33 -6.67 -7.38
CA ILE A 26 -27.79 -6.36 -6.03
C ILE A 26 -27.76 -7.64 -5.17
N ARG A 27 -28.83 -8.45 -5.21
CA ARG A 27 -28.90 -9.73 -4.48
C ARG A 27 -27.83 -10.72 -4.96
N ASN A 28 -27.66 -10.86 -6.27
CA ASN A 28 -26.63 -11.71 -6.85
C ASN A 28 -25.21 -11.24 -6.50
N GLN A 29 -24.98 -9.93 -6.47
CA GLN A 29 -23.68 -9.37 -6.09
C GLN A 29 -23.34 -9.64 -4.62
N LEU A 30 -24.32 -9.52 -3.72
CA LEU A 30 -24.19 -9.88 -2.30
C LEU A 30 -23.91 -11.38 -2.11
N ILE A 31 -24.60 -12.25 -2.86
CA ILE A 31 -24.35 -13.69 -2.84
C ILE A 31 -22.91 -14.01 -3.29
N GLN A 32 -22.42 -13.36 -4.35
CA GLN A 32 -21.04 -13.56 -4.81
C GLN A 32 -20.00 -13.06 -3.80
N GLN A 33 -20.26 -11.94 -3.13
CA GLN A 33 -19.41 -11.46 -2.04
C GLN A 33 -19.37 -12.47 -0.87
N GLN A 34 -20.51 -13.07 -0.54
CA GLN A 34 -20.63 -14.10 0.49
C GLN A 34 -19.87 -15.40 0.12
N VAL A 35 -19.96 -15.85 -1.13
CA VAL A 35 -19.22 -17.03 -1.61
C VAL A 35 -17.71 -16.78 -1.54
N ASN A 36 -17.25 -15.60 -1.94
CA ASN A 36 -15.85 -15.22 -1.85
C ASN A 36 -15.36 -15.12 -0.39
N PHE A 37 -16.21 -14.66 0.52
CA PHE A 37 -15.92 -14.67 1.95
C PHE A 37 -15.72 -16.09 2.48
N ASN A 38 -16.67 -16.99 2.21
CA ASN A 38 -16.59 -18.38 2.68
C ASN A 38 -15.33 -19.08 2.16
N LYS A 39 -14.93 -18.79 0.92
CA LYS A 39 -13.67 -19.28 0.33
C LYS A 39 -12.42 -18.72 1.01
N HIS A 40 -12.49 -17.49 1.52
CA HIS A 40 -11.39 -16.88 2.28
C HIS A 40 -11.36 -17.37 3.73
N ALA A 41 -12.52 -17.45 4.39
CA ALA A 41 -12.70 -17.97 5.73
C ALA A 41 -12.24 -19.43 5.86
N THR A 42 -12.54 -20.28 4.87
CA THR A 42 -12.04 -21.67 4.80
C THR A 42 -10.53 -21.75 4.65
N LYS A 43 -9.93 -20.94 3.76
CA LYS A 43 -8.46 -20.82 3.64
C LYS A 43 -7.79 -20.32 4.92
N MET A 44 -8.46 -19.48 5.70
CA MET A 44 -7.95 -19.01 6.99
C MET A 44 -8.11 -20.08 8.07
N LYS A 45 -9.25 -20.80 8.12
CA LYS A 45 -9.45 -21.96 9.01
C LYS A 45 -8.38 -23.03 8.80
N GLU A 46 -8.02 -23.32 7.55
CA GLU A 46 -6.94 -24.25 7.20
C GLU A 46 -5.55 -23.80 7.68
N LYS A 47 -5.29 -22.49 7.74
CA LYS A 47 -3.98 -21.94 8.12
C LYS A 47 -3.82 -21.71 9.62
N THR A 48 -4.87 -21.31 10.32
CA THR A 48 -4.80 -20.87 11.73
C THR A 48 -5.53 -21.79 12.70
N GLY A 49 -6.30 -22.77 12.19
CA GLY A 49 -7.06 -23.72 13.02
C GLY A 49 -8.23 -23.10 13.80
N ARG A 50 -8.52 -21.82 13.57
CA ARG A 50 -9.62 -21.09 14.25
C ARG A 50 -10.88 -21.12 13.40
N GLU A 51 -11.99 -21.47 14.02
CA GLU A 51 -13.32 -21.39 13.38
C GLU A 51 -13.73 -19.92 13.31
N LEU A 52 -13.89 -19.40 12.09
CA LEU A 52 -14.62 -18.14 11.92
C LEU A 52 -16.06 -18.35 12.42
N THR A 53 -16.58 -17.33 13.11
CA THR A 53 -17.97 -17.25 13.56
C THR A 53 -18.90 -17.62 12.39
N THR A 54 -19.70 -18.68 12.59
CA THR A 54 -20.65 -19.16 11.59
C THR A 54 -21.60 -18.03 11.22
N LEU A 55 -21.58 -17.63 9.94
CA LEU A 55 -22.43 -16.57 9.42
C LEU A 55 -23.90 -16.94 9.59
N THR A 56 -24.74 -15.95 9.88
CA THR A 56 -26.18 -16.13 9.96
C THR A 56 -26.71 -16.59 8.59
N PRO A 57 -27.63 -17.56 8.56
CA PRO A 57 -28.19 -18.09 7.31
C PRO A 57 -28.90 -16.98 6.53
N VAL A 58 -28.82 -17.07 5.21
CA VAL A 58 -29.44 -16.09 4.29
C VAL A 58 -30.97 -16.14 4.48
N PRO A 59 -31.64 -15.00 4.69
CA PRO A 59 -33.09 -14.93 4.75
C PRO A 59 -33.74 -15.40 3.44
N GLU A 60 -34.92 -16.01 3.54
CA GLU A 60 -35.70 -16.45 2.38
C GLU A 60 -36.27 -15.24 1.61
N ALA A 61 -36.63 -15.46 0.35
CA ALA A 61 -37.12 -14.37 -0.51
C ALA A 61 -38.42 -13.71 -0.01
N ASP A 62 -39.19 -14.45 0.79
CA ASP A 62 -40.50 -14.03 1.31
C ASP A 62 -40.40 -13.42 2.72
N ASP A 63 -39.18 -13.32 3.27
CA ASP A 63 -38.94 -12.76 4.60
C ASP A 63 -39.10 -11.22 4.65
N THR A 64 -39.39 -10.68 5.83
CA THR A 64 -39.70 -9.26 6.00
C THR A 64 -38.47 -8.37 5.78
N GLU A 65 -38.70 -7.12 5.32
CA GLU A 65 -37.63 -6.13 5.09
C GLU A 65 -36.75 -5.89 6.34
N GLU A 66 -37.32 -6.01 7.54
CA GLU A 66 -36.60 -5.91 8.82
C GLU A 66 -35.62 -7.07 9.05
N THR A 67 -35.99 -8.30 8.68
CA THR A 67 -35.09 -9.46 8.78
C THR A 67 -33.92 -9.35 7.80
N TRP A 68 -34.17 -8.86 6.59
CA TRP A 68 -33.13 -8.54 5.61
C TRP A 68 -32.18 -7.45 6.13
N GLY A 69 -32.72 -6.38 6.71
CA GLY A 69 -31.92 -5.30 7.30
C GLY A 69 -31.04 -5.77 8.46
N ASN A 70 -31.58 -6.64 9.32
CA ASN A 70 -30.84 -7.23 10.43
C ASN A 70 -29.73 -8.18 9.94
N TRP A 71 -30.03 -9.03 8.97
CA TRP A 71 -29.04 -9.94 8.39
C TRP A 71 -27.89 -9.20 7.68
N ILE A 72 -28.19 -8.17 6.89
CA ILE A 72 -27.14 -7.33 6.25
C ILE A 72 -26.23 -6.71 7.31
N ARG A 73 -26.81 -6.21 8.41
CA ARG A 73 -26.06 -5.60 9.52
C ARG A 73 -25.18 -6.62 10.22
N ASP A 74 -25.68 -7.82 10.47
CA ASP A 74 -24.91 -8.89 11.12
C ASP A 74 -23.75 -9.37 10.25
N ILE A 75 -23.97 -9.53 8.95
CA ILE A 75 -22.88 -9.84 8.01
C ILE A 75 -21.83 -8.74 8.01
N LYS A 76 -22.25 -7.47 7.92
CA LYS A 76 -21.31 -6.34 7.92
C LYS A 76 -20.47 -6.32 9.19
N ASN A 77 -21.10 -6.55 10.35
CA ASN A 77 -20.40 -6.61 11.62
C ASN A 77 -19.40 -7.77 11.67
N SER A 78 -19.82 -8.98 11.26
CA SER A 78 -18.94 -10.16 11.23
C SER A 78 -17.76 -9.97 10.27
N TRP A 79 -17.99 -9.32 9.13
CA TRP A 79 -16.95 -8.96 8.17
C TRP A 79 -15.96 -7.96 8.77
N THR A 80 -16.46 -6.91 9.43
CA THR A 80 -15.58 -5.93 10.08
C THR A 80 -14.75 -6.57 11.20
N ALA A 81 -15.31 -7.48 11.99
CA ALA A 81 -14.59 -8.19 13.03
C ALA A 81 -13.48 -9.07 12.43
N ALA A 82 -13.80 -9.84 11.37
CA ALA A 82 -12.81 -10.66 10.67
C ALA A 82 -11.67 -9.80 10.08
N LEU A 83 -11.98 -8.65 9.47
CA LEU A 83 -10.95 -7.73 8.97
C LEU A 83 -10.03 -7.20 10.07
N VAL A 84 -10.59 -6.87 11.23
CA VAL A 84 -9.80 -6.40 12.39
C VAL A 84 -8.87 -7.50 12.88
N GLU A 85 -9.34 -8.74 13.01
CA GLU A 85 -8.50 -9.89 13.39
C GLU A 85 -7.36 -10.15 12.40
N LEU A 86 -7.67 -10.10 11.09
CA LEU A 86 -6.65 -10.22 10.04
C LEU A 86 -5.58 -9.14 10.14
N GLN A 87 -6.01 -7.92 10.41
CA GLN A 87 -5.10 -6.80 10.54
C GLN A 87 -4.24 -6.93 11.80
N THR A 88 -4.80 -7.35 12.93
CA THR A 88 -4.02 -7.55 14.16
C THR A 88 -3.01 -8.68 14.00
N GLU A 89 -3.38 -9.81 13.38
CA GLU A 89 -2.48 -10.92 13.09
C GLU A 89 -1.31 -10.47 12.20
N ARG A 90 -1.60 -9.72 11.13
CA ARG A 90 -0.56 -9.14 10.26
C ARG A 90 0.37 -8.20 11.03
N GLN A 91 -0.15 -7.40 11.98
CA GLN A 91 0.70 -6.53 12.80
C GLN A 91 1.59 -7.33 13.76
N VAL A 92 1.06 -8.40 14.36
CA VAL A 92 1.84 -9.32 15.21
C VAL A 92 2.93 -10.02 14.40
N GLU A 93 2.62 -10.51 13.20
CA GLU A 93 3.62 -11.11 12.32
C GLU A 93 4.69 -10.08 11.90
N LYS A 94 4.27 -8.87 11.56
CA LYS A 94 5.20 -7.78 11.19
C LYS A 94 6.12 -7.43 12.37
N SER A 95 5.60 -7.30 13.58
CA SER A 95 6.39 -6.99 14.77
C SER A 95 7.36 -8.12 15.11
N ALA A 96 6.91 -9.38 15.04
CA ALA A 96 7.78 -10.55 15.24
C ALA A 96 8.92 -10.60 14.22
N ASN A 97 8.63 -10.33 12.94
CA ASN A 97 9.63 -10.24 11.90
C ASN A 97 10.62 -9.09 12.16
N MET A 98 10.15 -7.91 12.54
CA MET A 98 11.03 -6.79 12.89
C MET A 98 11.97 -7.16 14.05
N SER A 99 11.44 -7.71 15.15
CA SER A 99 12.25 -8.16 16.28
C SER A 99 13.29 -9.21 15.88
N LYS A 100 12.91 -10.18 15.05
CA LYS A 100 13.85 -11.19 14.52
C LYS A 100 15.00 -10.55 13.74
N TRP A 101 14.71 -9.58 12.88
CA TRP A 101 15.74 -8.89 12.09
C TRP A 101 16.63 -7.97 12.95
N ILE A 102 16.07 -7.33 13.97
CA ILE A 102 16.83 -6.55 14.96
C ILE A 102 17.79 -7.47 15.71
N ASN A 103 17.29 -8.57 16.27
CA ASN A 103 18.12 -9.52 17.03
C ASN A 103 19.25 -10.09 16.17
N LYS A 104 18.93 -10.52 14.95
CA LYS A 104 19.94 -10.99 13.98
C LYS A 104 20.99 -9.92 13.67
N ARG A 105 20.60 -8.65 13.62
CA ARG A 105 21.53 -7.54 13.41
C ARG A 105 22.41 -7.30 14.64
N CYS A 106 21.85 -7.37 15.84
CA CYS A 106 22.60 -7.27 17.09
C CYS A 106 23.62 -8.41 17.22
N GLU A 107 23.23 -9.65 16.88
CA GLU A 107 24.15 -10.79 16.81
C GLU A 107 25.29 -10.53 15.83
N GLN A 108 24.98 -10.09 14.61
CA GLN A 108 26.00 -9.76 13.60
C GLN A 108 26.93 -8.62 14.02
N LEU A 109 26.44 -7.66 14.80
CA LEU A 109 27.27 -6.59 15.36
C LEU A 109 28.27 -7.12 16.38
N LEU A 110 27.90 -8.17 17.14
CA LEU A 110 28.78 -8.78 18.12
C LEU A 110 29.77 -9.76 17.49
N THR A 111 29.37 -10.48 16.44
CA THR A 111 30.18 -11.59 15.89
C THR A 111 30.89 -11.27 14.57
N SER A 112 30.41 -10.31 13.78
CA SER A 112 30.91 -10.06 12.42
C SER A 112 30.61 -8.64 11.92
N THR A 113 31.21 -7.64 12.57
CA THR A 113 31.02 -6.21 12.26
C THR A 113 31.32 -5.86 10.80
N GLY A 114 32.41 -6.41 10.23
CA GLY A 114 32.78 -6.16 8.83
C GLY A 114 31.71 -6.61 7.83
N THR A 115 31.24 -7.85 7.92
CA THR A 115 30.18 -8.38 7.06
C THR A 115 28.85 -7.62 7.21
N MET A 116 28.57 -7.08 8.39
CA MET A 116 27.40 -6.25 8.64
C MET A 116 27.51 -4.88 7.97
N ILE A 117 28.68 -4.24 8.05
CA ILE A 117 28.98 -2.98 7.36
C ILE A 117 28.89 -3.19 5.85
N ASP A 118 29.48 -4.25 5.31
CA ASP A 118 29.39 -4.58 3.88
C ASP A 118 27.95 -4.81 3.42
N LYS A 119 27.13 -5.49 4.23
CA LYS A 119 25.70 -5.68 3.93
C LYS A 119 24.89 -4.39 4.04
N LEU A 120 25.28 -3.45 4.89
CA LEU A 120 24.62 -2.15 5.03
C LEU A 120 24.99 -1.22 3.86
N LEU A 121 26.28 -1.12 3.55
CA LEU A 121 26.79 -0.33 2.44
C LEU A 121 26.43 -0.95 1.08
N GLY A 122 26.28 -2.27 1.02
CA GLY A 122 25.82 -3.01 -0.16
C GLY A 122 24.29 -3.07 -0.31
N ARG A 123 23.51 -2.79 0.74
CA ARG A 123 22.04 -2.72 0.66
C ARG A 123 21.62 -1.41 0.01
N GLY A 124 21.21 -1.48 -1.25
CA GLY A 124 20.62 -0.33 -1.94
C GLY A 124 21.00 -0.19 -3.40
N ARG A 125 21.86 -1.05 -3.95
CA ARG A 125 21.99 -1.15 -5.41
C ARG A 125 20.86 -2.01 -5.97
N GLY A 126 19.62 -1.55 -5.80
CA GLY A 126 18.60 -1.89 -6.78
C GLY A 126 19.16 -1.40 -8.11
N ARG A 127 19.54 -2.33 -8.98
CA ARG A 127 20.13 -1.97 -10.27
C ARG A 127 19.02 -1.37 -11.10
N VAL A 128 18.87 -0.05 -11.03
CA VAL A 128 18.01 0.69 -11.95
C VAL A 128 18.71 0.66 -13.29
N VAL A 129 18.16 -0.12 -14.22
CA VAL A 129 18.59 -0.14 -15.61
C VAL A 129 17.71 0.87 -16.35
N LEU A 130 18.34 1.86 -16.97
CA LEU A 130 17.66 2.85 -17.79
C LEU A 130 17.82 2.42 -19.25
N ASP A 131 16.73 1.93 -19.84
CA ASP A 131 16.73 1.50 -21.25
C ASP A 131 16.49 2.67 -22.21
N LYS A 132 15.84 3.72 -21.74
CA LYS A 132 15.62 4.96 -22.51
C LYS A 132 15.51 6.17 -21.59
N ILE A 133 15.90 7.33 -22.11
CA ILE A 133 15.63 8.63 -21.48
C ILE A 133 15.04 9.60 -22.50
N GLN A 134 14.19 10.51 -22.04
CA GLN A 134 13.67 11.62 -22.84
C GLN A 134 14.44 12.88 -22.50
N VAL A 135 14.94 13.57 -23.52
CA VAL A 135 15.67 14.83 -23.37
C VAL A 135 15.00 15.87 -24.24
N GLU A 136 14.77 17.05 -23.68
CA GLU A 136 14.25 18.20 -24.42
C GLU A 136 15.42 19.10 -24.82
N GLU A 137 15.60 19.33 -26.12
CA GLU A 137 16.58 20.25 -26.68
C GLU A 137 15.91 21.11 -27.74
N ASN A 138 16.08 22.44 -27.64
CA ASN A 138 15.52 23.40 -28.61
C ASN A 138 13.99 23.30 -28.81
N GLY A 139 13.25 22.89 -27.77
CA GLY A 139 11.79 22.73 -27.81
C GLY A 139 11.32 21.44 -28.47
N GLU A 140 12.23 20.54 -28.84
CA GLU A 140 11.93 19.21 -29.35
C GLU A 140 12.32 18.13 -28.33
N THR A 141 11.48 17.10 -28.20
CA THR A 141 11.72 15.98 -27.28
C THR A 141 12.31 14.80 -28.04
N PHE A 142 13.50 14.35 -27.63
CA PHE A 142 14.21 13.22 -28.24
C PHE A 142 14.28 12.04 -27.28
N ASN A 143 14.14 10.82 -27.81
CA ASN A 143 14.38 9.60 -27.06
C ASN A 143 15.84 9.17 -27.27
N VAL A 144 16.62 9.07 -26.19
CA VAL A 144 17.98 8.53 -26.22
C VAL A 144 17.91 7.08 -25.78
N LEU A 145 18.38 6.19 -26.66
CA LEU A 145 18.40 4.73 -26.49
C LEU A 145 19.83 4.18 -26.34
N GLU A 146 20.84 4.95 -26.79
CA GLU A 146 22.24 4.51 -26.80
C GLU A 146 22.81 4.51 -25.37
N PRO A 147 23.33 3.38 -24.86
CA PRO A 147 23.75 3.25 -23.46
C PRO A 147 24.79 4.26 -22.97
N GLU A 148 25.80 4.56 -23.79
CA GLU A 148 26.86 5.52 -23.42
C GLU A 148 26.33 6.97 -23.39
N THR A 149 25.41 7.29 -24.29
CA THR A 149 24.72 8.59 -24.30
C THR A 149 23.79 8.73 -23.12
N ILE A 150 23.03 7.68 -22.75
CA ILE A 150 22.18 7.65 -21.55
C ILE A 150 23.02 7.94 -20.30
N LYS A 151 24.14 7.23 -20.11
CA LYS A 151 25.04 7.45 -18.96
C LYS A 151 25.51 8.89 -18.85
N THR A 152 25.93 9.47 -19.98
CA THR A 152 26.47 10.83 -20.03
C THR A 152 25.40 11.85 -19.65
N ARG A 153 24.22 11.77 -20.27
CA ARG A 153 23.10 12.67 -19.99
C ARG A 153 22.56 12.55 -18.56
N VAL A 154 22.47 11.33 -18.03
CA VAL A 154 22.07 11.10 -16.64
C VAL A 154 23.09 11.71 -15.68
N ARG A 155 24.39 11.55 -15.96
CA ARG A 155 25.46 12.16 -15.15
C ARG A 155 25.36 13.67 -15.16
N GLU A 156 25.18 14.29 -16.32
CA GLU A 156 24.99 15.74 -16.46
C GLU A 156 23.74 16.23 -15.71
N TRP A 157 22.63 15.48 -15.80
CA TRP A 157 21.39 15.80 -15.11
C TRP A 157 21.57 15.78 -13.58
N PHE A 158 22.19 14.73 -13.03
CA PHE A 158 22.49 14.68 -11.60
C PHE A 158 23.54 15.71 -11.18
N ALA A 159 24.53 16.00 -12.02
CA ALA A 159 25.52 17.06 -11.74
C ALA A 159 24.87 18.45 -11.70
N LYS A 160 23.84 18.69 -12.52
CA LYS A 160 23.03 19.91 -12.48
C LYS A 160 22.13 19.94 -11.23
N TRP A 161 21.52 18.81 -10.88
CA TRP A 161 20.62 18.70 -9.73
C TRP A 161 21.34 18.78 -8.37
N HIS A 162 22.55 18.23 -8.31
CA HIS A 162 23.46 18.26 -7.18
C HIS A 162 24.64 19.21 -7.41
N GLY A 163 24.49 20.18 -8.31
CA GLY A 163 25.46 21.25 -8.46
C GLY A 163 25.73 21.90 -7.10
N PRO A 164 26.87 22.58 -6.92
CA PRO A 164 27.27 23.16 -5.64
C PRO A 164 26.10 23.94 -5.06
N ARG A 165 25.45 23.36 -4.06
CA ARG A 165 24.34 24.03 -3.39
C ARG A 165 24.96 25.22 -2.68
N PRO A 166 24.32 26.40 -2.70
CA PRO A 166 24.73 27.50 -1.84
C PRO A 166 24.50 27.08 -0.39
N ALA A 167 25.44 26.33 0.17
CA ALA A 167 25.52 26.07 1.58
C ALA A 167 25.93 27.39 2.21
N LYS A 168 25.15 27.85 3.20
CA LYS A 168 25.62 28.95 4.03
C LYS A 168 26.96 28.53 4.63
N PRO A 169 28.00 29.38 4.58
CA PRO A 169 29.23 29.08 5.27
C PRO A 169 28.90 28.77 6.73
N LEU A 170 29.60 27.78 7.30
CA LEU A 170 29.44 27.46 8.72
C LEU A 170 29.67 28.73 9.52
N VAL A 171 28.84 28.94 10.54
CA VAL A 171 28.99 30.12 11.41
C VAL A 171 30.37 30.04 12.06
N PRO A 172 31.21 31.10 11.94
CA PRO A 172 32.52 31.13 12.58
C PRO A 172 32.40 30.89 14.09
N GLY A 173 33.24 30.00 14.62
CA GLY A 173 33.23 29.57 16.01
C GLY A 173 32.20 28.50 16.36
N SER A 174 31.36 28.06 15.42
CA SER A 174 30.38 27.00 15.68
C SER A 174 31.05 25.65 15.93
N ARG A 175 30.33 24.78 16.66
CA ARG A 175 30.72 23.37 16.85
C ARG A 175 30.97 22.66 15.52
N TRP A 176 30.18 22.99 14.50
CA TRP A 176 30.26 22.37 13.18
C TRP A 176 31.49 22.79 12.39
N GLU A 177 31.93 24.05 12.50
CA GLU A 177 33.18 24.51 11.87
C GLU A 177 34.36 23.71 12.40
N LYS A 178 34.47 23.54 13.72
CA LYS A 178 35.54 22.75 14.34
C LYS A 178 35.48 21.28 13.96
N GLN A 179 34.28 20.69 13.91
CA GLN A 179 34.08 19.27 13.61
C GLN A 179 34.47 18.92 12.17
N TYR A 180 34.22 19.83 11.22
CA TYR A 180 34.47 19.62 9.80
C TYR A 180 35.70 20.37 9.28
N THR A 181 36.53 20.91 10.17
CA THR A 181 37.82 21.47 9.77
C THR A 181 38.69 20.33 9.24
N PRO A 182 39.22 20.43 8.01
CA PRO A 182 40.13 19.42 7.48
C PRO A 182 41.30 19.22 8.45
N VAL A 183 41.53 17.96 8.85
CA VAL A 183 42.74 17.62 9.59
C VAL A 183 43.91 17.78 8.62
N LYS A 184 44.90 18.58 8.99
CA LYS A 184 45.98 19.01 8.08
C LYS A 184 46.89 17.86 7.64
N GLU A 185 46.85 16.72 8.31
CA GLU A 185 47.72 15.58 8.07
C GLU A 185 46.87 14.29 8.15
N ILE A 186 46.66 13.65 7.00
CA ILE A 186 46.55 12.20 6.97
C ILE A 186 48.00 11.77 6.74
N GLU A 187 48.69 11.32 7.79
CA GLU A 187 49.94 10.62 7.60
C GLU A 187 49.65 9.42 6.69
N ALA A 188 50.26 9.43 5.51
CA ALA A 188 50.16 8.32 4.58
C ALA A 188 51.05 7.21 5.13
N ASP A 189 50.44 6.22 5.79
CA ASP A 189 51.04 4.90 6.01
C ASP A 189 51.09 4.09 4.71
#